data_AF-A0AAE0UG79-F1
#
_entry.id   AF-A0AAE0UG79-F1
#
_cell.length_a   1.000
_cell.length_b   1.000
_cell.length_c   1.000
_cell.angle_alpha   90.00
_cell.angle_beta   90.00
_cell.angle_gamma   90.00
#
_symmetry.space_group_name_H-M   'P 1'
#
loop_
_entity.id
_entity.type
_entity.pdbx_description
1 polymer ?
#
loop_
_entity_poly.entity_id
_entity_poly.type
_entity_poly.pdbx_seq_one_letter_code
_entity_poly.pdbx_strand_id
1 'polypeptide(L)'
;MVIPPIQSFYQKEFSASSDSSRTLSATSTPGSNPAGTNRAPSMETWRPQGTYQRVRISELQPGTGKVRFMGRLVTIIAARADYQPKALSPLQAGTHFLVVKDDTGVIAIKLLGTQSDIPNLQLGKLVTVWTSYVSEYTMAEAIQVPFVSMVVTVHPGPASQSCIKFHQDDWKSEENSLCRIPLEYDPSSTCSQMPGLITLKAFMKGTQTKEKRGDDDLTRVLVCISSVGPRKTLKSNNKSGTLELVEVHVCDETQHCVLKLWNDQITSARTWAAGQTILLITNPKFYPRKKANENPGLGIAMNSIVDVDPEFLDAHWLRRMAENQTKRERVCMPFPDGAWDIEDAINGPNRVLYTLADVDEKVREDVNVVFTGKLNIIILGVTICESQRQNRLCCFECCNFPMYSNQSSATCKNCHKHCELTINPKVIGPVADETGCITPGKLIWSNRAWFELLSCGRRGFGCVDAFEDQEEEQLAVNAMSTGSPSANDDILGTGTDLHESREEIDGAVPQTHYRDNWKQLIGVDSMALRDLEERLLYSRVTLTFGWFSEVKRLCVLGVEW
;
A
#
# COMPACT_ATOMS: atom_id res chain seq x y z
N MET A 1 -31.91 -28.28 -28.51
CA MET A 1 -31.13 -27.05 -28.80
C MET A 1 -29.77 -27.24 -28.14
N VAL A 2 -28.76 -27.62 -28.92
CA VAL A 2 -27.44 -28.06 -28.44
C VAL A 2 -26.43 -27.02 -28.88
N ILE A 3 -25.68 -26.46 -27.93
CA ILE A 3 -24.60 -25.48 -28.16
C ILE A 3 -23.31 -26.28 -28.42
N PRO A 4 -22.53 -26.00 -29.49
CA PRO A 4 -21.31 -26.73 -29.77
C PRO A 4 -20.14 -26.29 -28.87
N PRO A 5 -19.13 -27.16 -28.65
CA PRO A 5 -18.06 -26.93 -27.67
C PRO A 5 -16.91 -26.06 -28.21
N ILE A 6 -16.17 -25.51 -27.24
CA ILE A 6 -15.15 -24.44 -27.30
C ILE A 6 -13.92 -24.68 -28.20
N GLN A 7 -13.83 -25.82 -28.89
CA GLN A 7 -12.67 -26.19 -29.71
C GLN A 7 -12.70 -25.65 -31.16
N SER A 8 -13.75 -24.94 -31.57
CA SER A 8 -13.84 -24.34 -32.92
C SER A 8 -13.10 -23.01 -33.09
N PHE A 9 -12.45 -22.46 -32.06
CA PHE A 9 -11.81 -21.14 -32.10
C PHE A 9 -10.29 -21.14 -32.15
N TYR A 10 -9.63 -22.31 -32.25
CA TYR A 10 -8.19 -22.39 -32.43
C TYR A 10 -7.84 -23.25 -33.65
N GLN A 11 -7.70 -22.62 -34.81
CA GLN A 11 -6.84 -23.13 -35.88
C GLN A 11 -5.70 -22.14 -36.13
N LYS A 12 -4.50 -22.68 -36.02
CA LYS A 12 -3.21 -22.03 -36.22
C LYS A 12 -2.77 -22.38 -37.64
N GLU A 13 -2.74 -21.40 -38.54
CA GLU A 13 -2.16 -21.58 -39.87
C GLU A 13 -0.85 -20.81 -39.98
N PHE A 14 0.23 -21.58 -40.06
CA PHE A 14 1.46 -21.19 -40.73
C PHE A 14 1.30 -21.46 -42.23
N SER A 15 1.82 -20.59 -43.08
CA SER A 15 2.35 -21.02 -44.37
C SER A 15 3.39 -20.05 -44.92
N ALA A 16 4.36 -20.65 -45.60
CA ALA A 16 5.63 -20.12 -46.02
C ALA A 16 5.60 -19.54 -47.45
N SER A 17 6.66 -18.78 -47.72
CA SER A 17 7.30 -18.41 -49.00
C SER A 17 6.71 -18.89 -50.33
N SER A 18 6.65 -17.97 -51.30
CA SER A 18 7.13 -18.26 -52.65
C SER A 18 7.73 -17.02 -53.32
N ASP A 19 8.89 -17.25 -53.94
CA ASP A 19 9.68 -16.34 -54.75
C ASP A 19 8.92 -15.78 -55.95
N SER A 20 9.26 -14.55 -56.35
CA SER A 20 9.34 -14.14 -57.76
C SER A 20 10.21 -12.89 -57.90
N SER A 21 11.43 -13.12 -58.36
CA SER A 21 12.42 -12.16 -58.81
C SER A 21 12.00 -11.40 -60.07
N ARG A 22 12.17 -10.07 -60.08
CA ARG A 22 12.43 -9.28 -61.29
C ARG A 22 13.39 -8.12 -60.99
N THR A 23 14.63 -8.30 -61.42
CA THR A 23 15.68 -7.28 -61.53
C THR A 23 15.45 -6.49 -62.82
N LEU A 24 15.63 -5.16 -62.80
CA LEU A 24 16.25 -4.35 -63.87
C LEU A 24 16.44 -2.89 -63.41
N SER A 25 17.70 -2.59 -63.06
CA SER A 25 18.52 -1.37 -63.22
C SER A 25 17.93 0.03 -63.52
N ALA A 26 18.17 0.93 -62.55
CA ALA A 26 18.92 2.20 -62.60
C ALA A 26 18.57 3.33 -63.60
N THR A 27 18.10 4.46 -63.05
CA THR A 27 18.62 5.82 -63.38
C THR A 27 18.47 6.78 -62.18
N SER A 28 19.51 7.57 -61.97
CA SER A 28 19.80 8.51 -60.87
C SER A 28 18.96 9.79 -60.80
N THR A 29 18.61 10.27 -59.59
CA THR A 29 18.94 11.63 -59.05
C THR A 29 18.43 11.81 -57.60
N PRO A 30 19.02 12.73 -56.80
CA PRO A 30 19.08 12.67 -55.34
C PRO A 30 17.96 13.46 -54.64
N GLY A 31 17.44 12.92 -53.54
CA GLY A 31 16.49 13.65 -52.70
C GLY A 31 16.21 12.94 -51.37
N SER A 32 16.84 13.45 -50.31
CA SER A 32 16.38 13.37 -48.91
C SER A 32 16.05 11.99 -48.33
N ASN A 33 17.04 11.37 -47.68
CA ASN A 33 16.79 10.32 -46.69
C ASN A 33 16.05 10.91 -45.47
N PRO A 34 14.99 10.25 -44.95
CA PRO A 34 14.48 10.52 -43.62
C PRO A 34 15.48 9.95 -42.62
N ALA A 35 16.24 10.82 -41.95
CA ALA A 35 17.12 10.40 -40.87
C ALA A 35 16.30 9.73 -39.77
N GLY A 36 16.64 8.46 -39.52
CA GLY A 36 15.92 7.56 -38.66
C GLY A 36 15.97 7.95 -37.19
N THR A 37 14.85 7.64 -36.55
CA THR A 37 14.69 7.14 -35.18
C THR A 37 15.96 6.54 -34.60
N ASN A 38 16.70 7.34 -33.83
CA ASN A 38 17.64 6.88 -32.83
C ASN A 38 17.59 7.87 -31.66
N ARG A 39 16.62 7.67 -30.75
CA ARG A 39 16.63 8.35 -29.45
C ARG A 39 17.12 7.34 -28.40
N ALA A 40 18.27 7.66 -27.82
CA ALA A 40 18.95 6.92 -26.78
C ALA A 40 18.14 6.90 -25.44
N PRO A 41 18.45 5.97 -24.52
CA PRO A 41 17.55 5.56 -23.43
C PRO A 41 17.56 6.54 -22.26
N SER A 42 16.41 6.64 -21.59
CA SER A 42 16.13 7.37 -20.33
C SER A 42 16.41 8.89 -20.37
N MET A 43 15.38 9.70 -20.14
CA MET A 43 15.50 11.16 -19.94
C MET A 43 16.27 11.55 -18.65
N GLU A 44 16.95 10.62 -18.00
CA GLU A 44 17.53 10.78 -16.66
C GLU A 44 18.87 11.53 -16.67
N THR A 45 19.60 11.49 -17.79
CA THR A 45 20.96 12.03 -17.90
C THR A 45 21.08 13.31 -18.74
N TRP A 46 20.05 13.69 -19.49
CA TRP A 46 20.13 14.85 -20.38
C TRP A 46 19.72 16.16 -19.68
N ARG A 47 20.62 17.15 -19.69
CA ARG A 47 20.37 18.53 -19.23
C ARG A 47 20.78 19.52 -20.32
N PRO A 48 20.03 20.64 -20.50
CA PRO A 48 20.39 21.63 -21.51
C PRO A 48 21.73 22.29 -21.16
N GLN A 49 22.52 22.56 -22.20
CA GLN A 49 23.84 23.16 -22.08
C GLN A 49 23.75 24.65 -21.71
N GLY A 50 24.55 25.09 -20.74
CA GLY A 50 24.68 26.48 -20.30
C GLY A 50 24.24 26.73 -18.85
N THR A 51 24.47 27.95 -18.39
CA THR A 51 24.13 28.38 -17.02
C THR A 51 22.67 28.81 -16.93
N TYR A 52 21.89 28.12 -16.10
CA TYR A 52 20.51 28.48 -15.79
C TYR A 52 20.42 29.02 -14.37
N GLN A 53 19.87 30.22 -14.21
CA GLN A 53 19.67 30.83 -12.91
C GLN A 53 18.60 30.07 -12.12
N ARG A 54 18.89 29.70 -10.87
CA ARG A 54 17.89 29.10 -9.99
C ARG A 54 16.99 30.21 -9.45
N VAL A 55 15.69 30.06 -9.62
CA VAL A 55 14.67 31.02 -9.18
C VAL A 55 13.50 30.29 -8.51
N ARG A 56 12.79 30.97 -7.61
CA ARG A 56 11.50 30.50 -7.09
C ARG A 56 10.40 30.81 -8.10
N ILE A 57 9.28 30.09 -8.07
CA ILE A 57 8.21 30.29 -9.06
C ILE A 57 7.62 31.71 -8.95
N SER A 58 7.49 32.25 -7.73
CA SER A 58 7.06 33.64 -7.49
C SER A 58 7.98 34.72 -8.06
N GLU A 59 9.25 34.41 -8.33
CA GLU A 59 10.26 35.36 -8.82
C GLU A 59 10.33 35.39 -10.35
N LEU A 60 9.60 34.51 -11.03
CA LEU A 60 9.61 34.43 -12.49
C LEU A 60 9.02 35.69 -13.12
N GLN A 61 9.73 36.21 -14.13
CA GLN A 61 9.30 37.34 -14.93
C GLN A 61 9.09 36.91 -16.38
N PRO A 62 8.10 37.47 -17.10
CA PRO A 62 7.94 37.21 -18.52
C PRO A 62 9.16 37.68 -19.33
N GLY A 63 9.50 36.94 -20.38
CA GLY A 63 10.54 37.29 -21.32
C GLY A 63 11.58 36.18 -21.52
N THR A 64 12.68 36.57 -22.16
CA THR A 64 13.81 35.67 -22.45
C THR A 64 14.75 35.62 -21.24
N GLY A 65 15.08 34.42 -20.79
CA GLY A 65 15.97 34.20 -19.67
C GLY A 65 16.17 32.72 -19.40
N LYS A 66 17.43 32.29 -19.25
CA LYS A 66 17.76 30.90 -18.89
C LYS A 66 17.54 30.71 -17.39
N VAL A 67 16.37 30.19 -17.04
CA VAL A 67 15.95 29.97 -15.65
C VAL A 67 15.67 28.50 -15.37
N ARG A 68 15.93 28.08 -14.14
CA ARG A 68 15.55 26.79 -13.60
C ARG A 68 14.80 26.94 -12.30
N PHE A 69 13.74 26.16 -12.14
CA PHE A 69 12.95 26.12 -10.91
C PHE A 69 12.54 24.67 -10.61
N MET A 70 12.15 24.44 -9.36
CA MET A 70 11.69 23.15 -8.87
C MET A 70 10.26 23.29 -8.34
N GLY A 71 9.49 22.22 -8.42
CA GLY A 71 8.14 22.18 -7.86
C GLY A 71 7.53 20.80 -8.00
N ARG A 72 6.32 20.63 -7.47
CA ARG A 72 5.54 19.40 -7.57
C ARG A 72 4.41 19.55 -8.59
N LEU A 73 4.12 18.46 -9.30
CA LEU A 73 2.96 18.38 -10.18
C LEU A 73 1.68 18.39 -9.34
N VAL A 74 0.84 19.40 -9.52
CA VAL A 74 -0.42 19.57 -8.77
C VAL A 74 -1.68 19.46 -9.64
N THR A 75 -1.51 19.58 -10.96
CA THR A 75 -2.57 19.35 -11.96
C THR A 75 -1.95 18.73 -13.20
N ILE A 76 -2.63 17.73 -13.77
CA ILE A 76 -2.19 17.02 -14.97
C ILE A 76 -3.39 16.87 -15.90
N ILE A 77 -3.20 17.28 -17.16
CA ILE A 77 -4.12 17.04 -18.27
C ILE A 77 -3.29 16.50 -19.42
N ALA A 78 -3.31 15.18 -19.61
CA ALA A 78 -2.47 14.53 -20.60
C ALA A 78 -3.16 14.42 -21.98
N ALA A 79 -2.44 14.74 -23.05
CA ALA A 79 -2.84 14.35 -24.40
C ALA A 79 -2.57 12.85 -24.63
N ARG A 80 -3.51 12.16 -25.30
CA ARG A 80 -3.35 10.75 -25.69
C ARG A 80 -3.38 10.62 -27.21
N ALA A 81 -2.71 9.58 -27.72
CA ALA A 81 -2.61 9.32 -29.16
C ALA A 81 -3.99 9.08 -29.82
N ASP A 82 -4.92 8.53 -29.06
CA ASP A 82 -6.29 8.19 -29.45
C ASP A 82 -7.32 9.28 -29.08
N TYR A 83 -6.94 10.23 -28.21
CA TYR A 83 -7.87 11.25 -27.70
C TYR A 83 -7.14 12.49 -27.17
N GLN A 84 -7.44 13.64 -27.78
CA GLN A 84 -7.09 14.96 -27.23
C GLN A 84 -8.31 15.54 -26.48
N PRO A 85 -8.20 15.83 -25.17
CA PRO A 85 -9.22 16.55 -24.44
C PRO A 85 -9.58 17.85 -25.14
N LYS A 86 -10.88 18.19 -25.21
CA LYS A 86 -11.36 19.44 -25.85
C LYS A 86 -10.66 20.69 -25.28
N ALA A 87 -10.34 20.70 -23.99
CA ALA A 87 -9.61 21.80 -23.36
C ALA A 87 -8.20 22.00 -23.91
N LEU A 88 -7.58 20.95 -24.46
CA LEU A 88 -6.26 20.99 -25.09
C LEU A 88 -6.33 21.20 -26.60
N SER A 89 -7.51 21.27 -27.22
CA SER A 89 -7.62 21.42 -28.67
C SER A 89 -6.94 22.66 -29.27
N PRO A 90 -6.76 23.79 -28.54
CA PRO A 90 -5.96 24.92 -29.05
C PRO A 90 -4.45 24.64 -29.09
N LEU A 91 -3.98 23.57 -28.44
CA LEU A 91 -2.55 23.21 -28.37
C LEU A 91 -2.18 22.21 -29.45
N GLN A 92 -0.89 22.18 -29.80
CA GLN A 92 -0.32 21.18 -30.70
C GLN A 92 -0.63 19.76 -30.21
N ALA A 93 -1.00 18.86 -31.13
CA ALA A 93 -1.27 17.46 -30.82
C ALA A 93 -0.08 16.81 -30.09
N GLY A 94 -0.38 16.07 -29.01
CA GLY A 94 0.64 15.48 -28.14
C GLY A 94 1.15 16.39 -27.01
N THR A 95 0.59 17.61 -26.86
CA THR A 95 0.95 18.50 -25.75
C THR A 95 0.18 18.13 -24.48
N HIS A 96 0.90 17.84 -23.40
CA HIS A 96 0.34 17.73 -22.06
C HIS A 96 0.30 19.11 -21.40
N PHE A 97 -0.77 19.40 -20.66
CA PHE A 97 -0.84 20.59 -19.81
C PHE A 97 -0.62 20.16 -18.37
N LEU A 98 0.42 20.71 -17.75
CA LEU A 98 0.80 20.42 -16.38
C LEU A 98 0.79 21.72 -15.57
N VAL A 99 0.54 21.60 -14.28
CA VAL A 99 0.70 22.71 -13.35
C VAL A 99 1.71 22.28 -12.30
N VAL A 100 2.73 23.11 -12.11
CA VAL A 100 3.81 22.91 -11.15
C VAL A 100 3.74 23.99 -10.09
N LYS A 101 3.88 23.57 -8.83
CA LYS A 101 3.81 24.45 -7.67
C LYS A 101 5.01 24.23 -6.76
N ASP A 102 5.56 25.32 -6.23
CA ASP A 102 6.56 25.31 -5.17
C ASP A 102 5.97 25.93 -3.90
N ASP A 103 6.79 26.23 -2.90
CA ASP A 103 6.31 26.83 -1.65
C ASP A 103 5.93 28.32 -1.80
N THR A 104 6.07 28.91 -3.00
CA THR A 104 5.88 30.35 -3.25
C THR A 104 4.87 30.69 -4.34
N GLY A 105 4.65 29.80 -5.31
CA GLY A 105 3.81 30.11 -6.46
C GLY A 105 3.53 28.91 -7.36
N VAL A 106 2.81 29.19 -8.45
CA VAL A 106 2.34 28.19 -9.41
C VAL A 106 2.63 28.64 -10.84
N ILE A 107 2.99 27.69 -11.68
CA ILE A 107 3.23 27.92 -13.11
C ILE A 107 2.61 26.82 -13.97
N ALA A 108 2.05 27.20 -15.11
CA ALA A 108 1.57 26.26 -16.12
C ALA A 108 2.73 25.82 -17.04
N ILE A 109 2.69 24.56 -17.47
CA ILE A 109 3.67 23.96 -18.37
C ILE A 109 2.94 23.29 -19.53
N LYS A 110 3.26 23.73 -20.74
CA LYS A 110 2.87 23.06 -22.00
C LYS A 110 4.02 22.14 -22.39
N LEU A 111 3.89 20.86 -22.03
CA LEU A 111 4.93 19.85 -22.28
C LEU A 111 4.60 19.11 -23.58
N LEU A 112 5.44 19.27 -24.61
CA LEU A 112 5.36 18.43 -25.79
C LEU A 112 5.97 17.06 -25.47
N GLY A 113 5.12 16.09 -25.15
CA GLY A 113 5.54 14.76 -24.69
C GLY A 113 5.20 13.66 -25.68
N THR A 114 5.76 12.49 -25.42
CA THR A 114 5.43 11.23 -26.09
C THR A 114 4.68 10.30 -25.14
N GLN A 115 4.03 9.26 -25.66
CA GLN A 115 3.28 8.31 -24.84
C GLN A 115 4.13 7.64 -23.74
N SER A 116 5.44 7.55 -23.92
CA SER A 116 6.37 7.02 -22.91
C SER A 116 6.53 7.91 -21.68
N ASP A 117 6.09 9.16 -21.73
CA ASP A 117 6.27 10.13 -20.64
C ASP A 117 5.11 10.07 -19.62
N ILE A 118 3.97 9.50 -20.04
CA ILE A 118 2.74 9.39 -19.23
C ILE A 118 2.94 8.66 -17.90
N PRO A 119 3.70 7.55 -17.80
CA PRO A 119 3.95 6.89 -16.51
C PRO A 119 4.62 7.79 -15.47
N ASN A 120 5.38 8.81 -15.90
CA ASN A 120 6.06 9.77 -15.02
C ASN A 120 5.16 10.96 -14.63
N LEU A 121 4.01 11.13 -15.30
CA LEU A 121 3.03 12.16 -14.97
C LEU A 121 2.17 11.67 -13.79
N GLN A 122 2.59 12.02 -12.58
CA GLN A 122 1.93 11.67 -11.33
C GLN A 122 1.79 12.91 -10.45
N LEU A 123 0.62 13.10 -9.85
CA LEU A 123 0.40 14.17 -8.87
C LEU A 123 1.34 13.99 -7.68
N GLY A 124 1.87 15.09 -7.18
CA GLY A 124 2.86 15.12 -6.09
C GLY A 124 4.30 14.88 -6.53
N LYS A 125 4.55 14.47 -7.78
CA LYS A 125 5.90 14.17 -8.28
C LYS A 125 6.75 15.44 -8.32
N LEU A 126 7.96 15.37 -7.75
CA LEU A 126 8.92 16.47 -7.82
C LEU A 126 9.53 16.56 -9.22
N VAL A 127 9.57 17.77 -9.77
CA VAL A 127 10.17 18.07 -11.06
C VAL A 127 11.13 19.24 -10.99
N THR A 128 12.13 19.23 -11.86
CA THR A 128 12.93 20.41 -12.18
C THR A 128 12.69 20.79 -13.62
N VAL A 129 12.47 22.08 -13.86
CA VAL A 129 12.18 22.62 -15.19
C VAL A 129 13.27 23.61 -15.56
N TRP A 130 13.78 23.47 -16.77
CA TRP A 130 14.69 24.42 -17.40
C TRP A 130 13.98 25.04 -18.59
N THR A 131 14.05 26.36 -18.72
CA THR A 131 13.51 27.07 -19.88
C THR A 131 14.37 28.30 -20.18
N SER A 132 14.36 28.73 -21.45
CA SER A 132 14.95 30.00 -21.89
C SER A 132 13.90 31.09 -22.11
N TYR A 133 12.62 30.78 -21.95
CA TYR A 133 11.51 31.71 -22.17
C TYR A 133 10.35 31.43 -21.22
N VAL A 134 9.79 32.51 -20.66
CA VAL A 134 8.59 32.50 -19.81
C VAL A 134 7.59 33.48 -20.41
N SER A 135 6.33 33.08 -20.50
CA SER A 135 5.24 33.94 -20.99
C SER A 135 4.22 34.19 -19.89
N GLU A 136 3.50 35.31 -19.98
CA GLU A 136 2.32 35.58 -19.16
C GLU A 136 1.21 34.58 -19.45
N TYR A 137 0.53 34.14 -18.40
CA TYR A 137 -0.66 33.30 -18.50
C TYR A 137 -1.89 34.19 -18.64
N THR A 138 -2.46 34.22 -19.83
CA THR A 138 -3.61 35.08 -20.12
C THR A 138 -4.95 34.42 -19.79
N MET A 139 -5.94 35.22 -19.38
CA MET A 139 -7.33 34.78 -19.17
C MET A 139 -8.01 34.23 -20.44
N ALA A 140 -7.41 34.40 -21.62
CA ALA A 140 -7.85 33.80 -22.88
C ALA A 140 -7.50 32.31 -23.00
N GLU A 141 -6.72 31.76 -22.06
CA GLU A 141 -6.43 30.32 -22.05
C GLU A 141 -7.68 29.49 -21.70
N ALA A 142 -7.84 28.36 -22.40
CA ALA A 142 -9.01 27.48 -22.27
C ALA A 142 -9.10 26.76 -20.91
N ILE A 143 -7.99 26.72 -20.17
CA ILE A 143 -7.88 26.17 -18.83
C ILE A 143 -7.55 27.36 -17.94
N GLN A 144 -8.21 27.46 -16.77
CA GLN A 144 -7.96 28.52 -15.79
C GLN A 144 -7.72 27.83 -14.45
N VAL A 145 -6.52 27.94 -13.90
CA VAL A 145 -6.12 27.31 -12.64
C VAL A 145 -5.78 28.43 -11.65
N PRO A 146 -6.24 28.35 -10.38
CA PRO A 146 -5.93 29.37 -9.38
C PRO A 146 -4.43 29.62 -9.24
N PHE A 147 -4.06 30.88 -8.97
CA PHE A 147 -2.68 31.36 -8.75
C PHE A 147 -1.73 31.26 -9.95
N VAL A 148 -2.14 30.72 -11.09
CA VAL A 148 -1.28 30.64 -12.28
C VAL A 148 -1.25 32.02 -12.97
N SER A 149 -0.08 32.64 -13.00
CA SER A 149 0.18 33.89 -13.70
C SER A 149 1.18 33.76 -14.86
N MET A 150 1.90 32.63 -14.91
CA MET A 150 2.97 32.38 -15.90
C MET A 150 2.80 31.01 -16.56
N VAL A 151 3.29 30.90 -17.79
CA VAL A 151 3.32 29.65 -18.56
C VAL A 151 4.62 29.48 -19.32
N VAL A 152 5.12 28.24 -19.35
CA VAL A 152 6.31 27.84 -20.11
C VAL A 152 5.97 26.71 -21.06
N THR A 153 6.64 26.70 -22.22
CA THR A 153 6.54 25.60 -23.18
C THR A 153 7.83 24.80 -23.16
N VAL A 154 7.71 23.50 -22.91
CA VAL A 154 8.85 22.59 -22.82
C VAL A 154 8.84 21.65 -24.01
N HIS A 155 9.93 21.65 -24.76
CA HIS A 155 10.15 20.77 -25.91
C HIS A 155 11.36 19.87 -25.61
N PRO A 156 11.18 18.66 -25.06
CA PRO A 156 12.30 17.80 -24.71
C PRO A 156 13.02 17.28 -25.95
N GLY A 157 14.28 17.67 -26.16
CA GLY A 157 15.09 17.16 -27.26
C GLY A 157 16.56 17.60 -27.14
N PRO A 158 17.53 16.88 -27.73
CA PRO A 158 18.97 17.11 -27.51
C PRO A 158 19.46 18.54 -27.80
N ALA A 159 18.81 19.23 -28.74
CA ALA A 159 19.13 20.60 -29.14
C ALA A 159 18.25 21.66 -28.44
N SER A 160 17.34 21.24 -27.55
CA SER A 160 16.41 22.16 -26.89
C SER A 160 17.06 22.90 -25.73
N GLN A 161 16.64 24.15 -25.55
CA GLN A 161 16.98 24.97 -24.38
C GLN A 161 15.96 24.81 -23.24
N SER A 162 14.95 23.94 -23.41
CA SER A 162 14.02 23.59 -22.35
C SER A 162 13.98 22.09 -22.11
N CYS A 163 13.87 21.72 -20.85
CA CYS A 163 13.68 20.34 -20.44
C CYS A 163 12.94 20.25 -19.11
N ILE A 164 12.40 19.07 -18.85
CA ILE A 164 11.80 18.72 -17.56
C ILE A 164 12.46 17.43 -17.08
N LYS A 165 12.93 17.43 -15.83
CA LYS A 165 13.44 16.24 -15.14
C LYS A 165 12.41 15.84 -14.11
N PHE A 166 11.99 14.57 -14.17
CA PHE A 166 11.19 13.94 -13.13
C PHE A 166 12.15 13.30 -12.13
N HIS A 167 12.01 13.61 -10.84
CA HIS A 167 12.86 13.02 -9.81
C HIS A 167 12.28 11.68 -9.34
N GLN A 168 13.14 10.75 -8.95
CA GLN A 168 12.70 9.49 -8.36
C GLN A 168 12.21 9.72 -6.92
N ASP A 169 11.17 8.98 -6.51
CA ASP A 169 10.61 9.09 -5.16
C ASP A 169 11.38 8.17 -4.22
N ASP A 170 12.65 8.46 -3.98
CA ASP A 170 13.42 7.77 -2.96
C ASP A 170 13.12 8.38 -1.60
N TRP A 171 12.50 7.60 -0.71
CA TRP A 171 12.13 8.03 0.65
C TRP A 171 13.33 8.50 1.50
N LYS A 172 14.57 8.15 1.10
CA LYS A 172 15.82 8.59 1.73
C LYS A 172 16.35 9.92 1.19
N SER A 173 15.80 10.42 0.08
CA SER A 173 16.28 11.68 -0.51
C SER A 173 15.72 12.87 0.26
N GLU A 174 16.61 13.75 0.74
CA GLU A 174 16.23 15.04 1.31
C GLU A 174 15.38 15.88 0.33
N GLU A 175 15.48 15.61 -0.97
CA GLU A 175 14.67 16.29 -1.98
C GLU A 175 13.17 15.97 -1.87
N ASN A 176 12.80 14.83 -1.24
CA ASN A 176 11.41 14.44 -1.11
C ASN A 176 10.62 15.32 -0.11
N SER A 177 11.26 16.15 0.71
CA SER A 177 10.56 17.12 1.57
C SER A 177 10.29 18.46 0.89
N LEU A 178 10.92 18.74 -0.25
CA LEU A 178 10.85 20.03 -0.94
C LEU A 178 9.46 20.29 -1.55
N CYS A 179 9.06 21.57 -1.60
CA CYS A 179 7.88 22.05 -2.31
C CYS A 179 6.55 21.45 -1.79
N ARG A 180 6.42 21.23 -0.47
CA ARG A 180 5.25 20.61 0.17
C ARG A 180 4.38 21.60 0.95
N ILE A 181 4.82 22.84 1.15
CA ILE A 181 4.05 23.83 1.92
C ILE A 181 2.92 24.35 1.02
N PRO A 182 1.64 24.20 1.38
CA PRO A 182 0.54 24.70 0.54
C PRO A 182 0.64 26.21 0.33
N LEU A 183 0.10 26.69 -0.80
CA LEU A 183 0.03 28.12 -1.07
C LEU A 183 -0.87 28.82 -0.06
N GLU A 184 -0.56 30.07 0.24
CA GLU A 184 -1.25 30.91 1.24
C GLU A 184 -1.14 30.40 2.69
N TYR A 185 -0.44 29.29 2.93
CA TYR A 185 -0.09 28.87 4.28
C TYR A 185 1.18 29.58 4.73
N ASP A 186 1.10 30.23 5.88
CA ASP A 186 2.25 30.86 6.52
C ASP A 186 2.79 29.97 7.64
N PRO A 187 3.92 29.26 7.42
CA PRO A 187 4.51 28.41 8.45
C PRO A 187 5.12 29.20 9.62
N SER A 188 5.36 30.51 9.44
CA SER A 188 5.94 31.35 10.50
C SER A 188 4.92 31.82 11.54
N SER A 189 3.63 31.73 11.21
CA SER A 189 2.53 32.10 12.09
C SER A 189 1.99 30.88 12.84
N THR A 190 2.13 30.90 14.16
CA THR A 190 1.67 29.81 15.06
C THR A 190 0.16 29.59 15.06
N CYS A 191 -0.62 30.51 14.49
CA CYS A 191 -2.08 30.42 14.38
C CYS A 191 -2.56 30.44 12.93
N SER A 192 -1.68 30.21 11.96
CA SER A 192 -2.07 30.17 10.55
C SER A 192 -3.05 29.02 10.30
N GLN A 193 -4.29 29.37 9.96
CA GLN A 193 -5.28 28.42 9.48
C GLN A 193 -5.25 28.41 7.95
N MET A 194 -5.45 27.24 7.35
CA MET A 194 -5.55 27.13 5.90
C MET A 194 -6.79 27.89 5.39
N PRO A 195 -6.63 28.95 4.57
CA PRO A 195 -7.77 29.70 4.07
C PRO A 195 -8.70 28.82 3.22
N GLY A 196 -10.01 28.93 3.42
CA GLY A 196 -11.00 28.19 2.64
C GLY A 196 -11.05 26.67 2.90
N LEU A 197 -10.30 26.17 3.89
CA LEU A 197 -10.38 24.77 4.32
C LEU A 197 -11.72 24.50 5.01
N ILE A 198 -12.45 23.51 4.49
CA ILE A 198 -13.72 23.05 5.06
C ILE A 198 -13.72 21.53 5.22
N THR A 199 -14.53 21.05 6.16
CA THR A 199 -14.71 19.62 6.35
C THR A 199 -15.43 18.99 5.17
N LEU A 200 -15.17 17.70 4.94
CA LEU A 200 -15.79 16.93 3.87
C LEU A 200 -17.31 16.92 3.99
N LYS A 201 -17.83 16.75 5.22
CA LYS A 201 -19.28 16.83 5.50
C LYS A 201 -19.86 18.20 5.16
N ALA A 202 -19.15 19.29 5.45
CA ALA A 202 -19.59 20.64 5.11
C ALA A 202 -19.61 20.84 3.59
N PHE A 203 -18.56 20.41 2.88
CA PHE A 203 -18.51 20.46 1.41
C PHE A 203 -19.68 19.70 0.76
N MET A 204 -19.96 18.49 1.27
CA MET A 204 -21.04 17.64 0.75
C MET A 204 -22.46 18.17 1.05
N LYS A 205 -22.63 18.94 2.13
CA LYS A 205 -23.90 19.59 2.47
C LYS A 205 -24.08 20.93 1.76
N GLY A 206 -23.05 21.79 1.75
CA GLY A 206 -23.09 23.15 1.22
C GLY A 206 -23.28 23.22 -0.30
N THR A 207 -23.05 22.12 -1.02
CA THR A 207 -23.31 22.01 -2.46
C THR A 207 -24.78 21.69 -2.80
N GLN A 208 -25.62 21.36 -1.80
CA GLN A 208 -27.07 21.17 -2.00
C GLN A 208 -27.87 22.48 -1.89
N THR A 209 -27.40 23.43 -1.08
CA THR A 209 -27.91 24.79 -1.04
C THR A 209 -27.10 25.64 -2.02
N LYS A 210 -27.68 25.95 -3.18
CA LYS A 210 -27.11 26.90 -4.16
C LYS A 210 -27.08 28.34 -3.60
N GLU A 211 -26.36 28.58 -2.52
CA GLU A 211 -25.90 29.91 -2.19
C GLU A 211 -24.50 30.03 -2.76
N LYS A 212 -24.39 30.76 -3.88
CA LYS A 212 -23.13 31.22 -4.43
C LYS A 212 -22.41 31.98 -3.30
N ARG A 213 -21.47 31.33 -2.61
CA ARG A 213 -20.32 32.08 -2.06
C ARG A 213 -19.73 32.87 -3.22
N GLY A 214 -19.28 34.10 -2.94
CA GLY A 214 -18.69 34.98 -3.95
C GLY A 214 -17.67 34.21 -4.80
N ASP A 215 -17.62 34.55 -6.09
CA ASP A 215 -16.86 33.85 -7.14
C ASP A 215 -15.34 33.75 -6.85
N ASP A 216 -14.84 34.43 -5.81
CA ASP A 216 -13.42 34.55 -5.45
C ASP A 216 -12.95 33.63 -4.29
N ASP A 217 -13.84 32.98 -3.53
CA ASP A 217 -13.41 32.15 -2.39
C ASP A 217 -13.06 30.71 -2.82
N LEU A 218 -11.76 30.39 -2.83
CA LEU A 218 -11.28 29.03 -3.10
C LEU A 218 -11.71 28.06 -1.99
N THR A 219 -12.44 27.02 -2.39
CA THR A 219 -12.82 25.93 -1.47
C THR A 219 -11.73 24.87 -1.41
N ARG A 220 -11.31 24.48 -0.20
CA ARG A 220 -10.29 23.44 0.02
C ARG A 220 -10.84 22.33 0.90
N VAL A 221 -10.49 21.09 0.57
CA VAL A 221 -10.82 19.92 1.40
C VAL A 221 -9.55 19.10 1.61
N LEU A 222 -9.28 18.76 2.86
CA LEU A 222 -8.16 17.92 3.27
C LEU A 222 -8.69 16.51 3.57
N VAL A 223 -8.10 15.49 2.94
CA VAL A 223 -8.56 14.10 3.07
C VAL A 223 -7.39 13.13 3.19
N CYS A 224 -7.58 12.05 3.94
CA CYS A 224 -6.70 10.89 3.95
C CYS A 224 -7.20 9.86 2.95
N ILE A 225 -6.29 9.20 2.24
CA ILE A 225 -6.62 8.03 1.44
C ILE A 225 -6.99 6.88 2.39
N SER A 226 -8.23 6.43 2.37
CA SER A 226 -8.66 5.25 3.14
C SER A 226 -8.34 3.96 2.40
N SER A 227 -8.54 3.94 1.07
CA SER A 227 -8.25 2.78 0.23
C SER A 227 -8.26 3.12 -1.26
N VAL A 228 -7.56 2.32 -2.07
CA VAL A 228 -7.51 2.47 -3.54
C VAL A 228 -8.22 1.28 -4.19
N GLY A 229 -9.33 1.55 -4.90
CA GLY A 229 -10.11 0.52 -5.57
C GLY A 229 -9.47 0.00 -6.86
N PRO A 230 -10.00 -1.09 -7.43
CA PRO A 230 -9.48 -1.66 -8.67
C PRO A 230 -9.73 -0.75 -9.88
N ARG A 231 -8.85 -0.86 -10.89
CA ARG A 231 -9.03 -0.20 -12.19
C ARG A 231 -10.20 -0.83 -12.94
N LYS A 232 -11.19 -0.01 -13.30
CA LYS A 232 -12.38 -0.39 -14.08
C LYS A 232 -12.30 0.19 -15.48
N THR A 233 -12.64 -0.61 -16.49
CA THR A 233 -12.77 -0.16 -17.87
C THR A 233 -14.25 -0.05 -18.23
N LEU A 234 -14.70 1.15 -18.57
CA LEU A 234 -16.08 1.49 -18.89
C LEU A 234 -16.21 1.81 -20.38
N LYS A 235 -17.28 1.34 -21.01
CA LYS A 235 -17.61 1.77 -22.38
C LYS A 235 -18.22 3.16 -22.33
N SER A 236 -17.71 4.09 -23.13
CA SER A 236 -18.29 5.43 -23.24
C SER A 236 -19.66 5.37 -23.92
N ASN A 237 -20.68 6.00 -23.33
CA ASN A 237 -22.02 6.07 -23.93
C ASN A 237 -22.09 6.96 -25.18
N ASN A 238 -21.16 7.91 -25.35
CA ASN A 238 -21.26 8.97 -26.36
C ASN A 238 -20.14 8.94 -27.42
N LYS A 239 -19.17 8.02 -27.31
CA LYS A 239 -18.05 7.87 -28.29
C LYS A 239 -17.61 6.41 -28.35
N SER A 240 -17.12 5.95 -29.51
CA SER A 240 -16.44 4.66 -29.65
C SER A 240 -15.09 4.69 -28.92
N GLY A 241 -15.10 4.52 -27.60
CA GLY A 241 -13.90 4.54 -26.76
C GLY A 241 -14.14 3.96 -25.37
N THR A 242 -13.11 3.34 -24.82
CA THR A 242 -13.07 2.84 -23.45
C THR A 242 -12.53 3.92 -22.51
N LEU A 243 -13.24 4.21 -21.43
CA LEU A 243 -12.79 5.08 -20.35
C LEU A 243 -12.30 4.24 -19.18
N GLU A 244 -11.29 4.72 -18.48
CA GLU A 244 -10.79 4.03 -17.30
C GLU A 244 -11.10 4.84 -16.04
N LEU A 245 -11.47 4.14 -14.98
CA LEU A 245 -11.86 4.70 -13.70
C LEU A 245 -11.16 3.94 -12.57
N VAL A 246 -10.57 4.68 -11.64
CA VAL A 246 -10.22 4.19 -10.31
C VAL A 246 -11.04 4.97 -9.28
N GLU A 247 -11.69 4.23 -8.39
CA GLU A 247 -12.42 4.80 -7.25
C GLU A 247 -11.53 4.72 -6.02
N VAL A 248 -11.09 5.87 -5.53
CA VAL A 248 -10.27 6.00 -4.33
C VAL A 248 -11.18 6.41 -3.19
N HIS A 249 -11.20 5.63 -2.11
CA HIS A 249 -11.93 5.99 -0.91
C HIS A 249 -11.10 6.95 -0.09
N VAL A 250 -11.69 8.08 0.28
CA VAL A 250 -11.04 9.13 1.05
C VAL A 250 -11.90 9.53 2.23
N CYS A 251 -11.28 9.99 3.31
CA CYS A 251 -11.98 10.40 4.51
C CYS A 251 -11.30 11.57 5.20
N ASP A 252 -12.10 12.30 5.97
CA ASP A 252 -11.62 13.18 7.04
C ASP A 252 -12.22 12.70 8.38
N GLU A 253 -12.16 13.53 9.41
CA GLU A 253 -12.77 13.28 10.72
C GLU A 253 -14.31 13.21 10.68
N THR A 254 -14.94 13.78 9.65
CA THR A 254 -16.38 14.01 9.59
C THR A 254 -17.13 13.02 8.73
N GLN A 255 -16.51 12.50 7.66
CA GLN A 255 -17.17 11.66 6.66
C GLN A 255 -16.19 10.84 5.79
N HIS A 256 -16.72 9.83 5.12
CA HIS A 256 -16.06 9.10 4.02
C HIS A 256 -16.73 9.42 2.68
N CYS A 257 -15.94 9.53 1.61
CA CYS A 257 -16.46 9.67 0.25
C CYS A 257 -15.57 8.95 -0.78
N VAL A 258 -16.00 8.98 -2.05
CA VAL A 258 -15.26 8.36 -3.17
C VAL A 258 -14.70 9.44 -4.09
N LEU A 259 -13.37 9.53 -4.17
CA LEU A 259 -12.65 10.31 -5.18
C LEU A 259 -12.55 9.50 -6.48
N LYS A 260 -13.15 10.03 -7.55
CA LYS A 260 -13.17 9.39 -8.88
C LYS A 260 -12.03 9.92 -9.72
N LEU A 261 -11.07 9.05 -10.03
CA LEU A 261 -9.93 9.36 -10.90
C LEU A 261 -10.16 8.76 -12.28
N TRP A 262 -10.11 9.60 -13.30
CA TRP A 262 -10.35 9.22 -14.68
C TRP A 262 -9.04 9.20 -15.46
N ASN A 263 -8.88 8.20 -16.32
CA ASN A 263 -7.83 8.13 -17.34
C ASN A 263 -6.42 8.50 -16.85
N ASP A 264 -5.95 9.71 -17.15
CA ASP A 264 -4.62 10.25 -16.87
C ASP A 264 -4.36 10.50 -15.39
N GLN A 265 -5.41 10.63 -14.58
CA GLN A 265 -5.29 10.79 -13.13
C GLN A 265 -5.00 9.45 -12.42
N ILE A 266 -5.22 8.31 -13.09
CA ILE A 266 -5.08 6.97 -12.49
C ILE A 266 -3.63 6.63 -12.15
N THR A 267 -2.66 7.15 -12.90
CA THR A 267 -1.23 6.93 -12.64
C THR A 267 -0.84 7.40 -11.24
N SER A 268 -1.42 8.52 -10.80
CA SER A 268 -1.17 9.10 -9.47
C SER A 268 -1.62 8.20 -8.33
N ALA A 269 -2.72 7.45 -8.49
CA ALA A 269 -3.24 6.56 -7.44
C ALA A 269 -2.27 5.44 -7.05
N ARG A 270 -1.29 5.12 -7.91
CA ARG A 270 -0.33 4.03 -7.67
C ARG A 270 0.66 4.34 -6.56
N THR A 271 0.95 5.63 -6.33
CA THR A 271 1.88 6.06 -5.28
C THR A 271 1.20 6.36 -3.96
N TRP A 272 -0.14 6.33 -3.92
CA TRP A 272 -0.90 6.66 -2.73
C TRP A 272 -1.00 5.46 -1.78
N ALA A 273 -0.54 5.65 -0.56
CA ALA A 273 -0.61 4.67 0.52
C ALA A 273 -1.84 4.92 1.39
N ALA A 274 -2.68 3.91 1.51
CA ALA A 274 -3.87 3.95 2.35
C ALA A 274 -3.51 4.10 3.84
N GLY A 275 -4.24 4.97 4.55
CA GLY A 275 -4.00 5.34 5.94
C GLY A 275 -2.77 6.24 6.16
N GLN A 276 -2.08 6.65 5.09
CA GLN A 276 -0.82 7.39 5.18
C GLN A 276 -0.81 8.65 4.29
N THR A 277 -1.18 8.51 3.02
CA THR A 277 -1.18 9.62 2.06
C THR A 277 -2.33 10.57 2.35
N ILE A 278 -1.99 11.86 2.49
CA ILE A 278 -2.93 12.95 2.67
C ILE A 278 -3.02 13.77 1.38
N LEU A 279 -4.21 14.17 0.98
CA LEU A 279 -4.44 15.06 -0.15
C LEU A 279 -5.10 16.35 0.33
N LEU A 280 -4.55 17.50 -0.06
CA LEU A 280 -5.26 18.78 -0.02
C LEU A 280 -5.75 19.09 -1.44
N ILE A 281 -7.06 19.12 -1.62
CA ILE A 281 -7.68 19.38 -2.92
C ILE A 281 -8.30 20.79 -2.87
N THR A 282 -7.72 21.70 -3.65
CA THR A 282 -8.28 23.03 -3.90
C THR A 282 -9.22 22.98 -5.10
N ASN A 283 -10.38 23.59 -4.96
CA ASN A 283 -11.48 23.60 -5.92
C ASN A 283 -11.91 22.19 -6.39
N PRO A 284 -12.25 21.28 -5.45
CA PRO A 284 -12.69 19.93 -5.80
C PRO A 284 -14.03 19.94 -6.55
N LYS A 285 -14.19 18.99 -7.48
CA LYS A 285 -15.47 18.77 -8.15
C LYS A 285 -16.38 17.88 -7.29
N PHE A 286 -17.60 18.34 -7.02
CA PHE A 286 -18.60 17.50 -6.38
C PHE A 286 -19.38 16.66 -7.41
N TYR A 287 -19.51 15.36 -7.12
CA TYR A 287 -20.41 14.46 -7.83
C TYR A 287 -21.58 14.09 -6.90
N PRO A 288 -22.76 14.71 -7.09
CA PRO A 288 -23.91 14.40 -6.26
C PRO A 288 -24.36 12.95 -6.49
N ARG A 289 -24.99 12.40 -5.45
CA ARG A 289 -25.63 11.09 -5.50
C ARG A 289 -26.68 11.07 -6.61
N LYS A 290 -26.52 10.22 -7.63
CA LYS A 290 -27.50 10.03 -8.71
C LYS A 290 -28.54 8.96 -8.40
N LYS A 291 -28.19 7.99 -7.54
CA LYS A 291 -29.05 6.86 -7.13
C LYS A 291 -28.93 6.62 -5.63
N ALA A 292 -29.98 6.09 -5.00
CA ALA A 292 -30.02 5.84 -3.56
C ALA A 292 -28.83 5.00 -3.01
N ASN A 293 -28.20 4.17 -3.86
CA ASN A 293 -27.09 3.30 -3.48
C ASN A 293 -25.69 3.83 -3.85
N GLU A 294 -25.58 4.98 -4.53
CA GLU A 294 -24.28 5.55 -4.89
C GLU A 294 -23.78 6.49 -3.79
N ASN A 295 -22.52 6.35 -3.39
CA ASN A 295 -21.92 7.32 -2.49
C ASN A 295 -21.67 8.64 -3.24
N PRO A 296 -21.96 9.80 -2.63
CA PRO A 296 -21.51 11.08 -3.15
C PRO A 296 -19.99 11.07 -3.33
N GLY A 297 -19.52 11.70 -4.40
CA GLY A 297 -18.13 11.60 -4.82
C GLY A 297 -17.43 12.93 -4.97
N LEU A 298 -16.12 12.88 -4.89
CA LEU A 298 -15.20 13.94 -5.27
C LEU A 298 -14.60 13.66 -6.64
N GLY A 299 -14.16 14.71 -7.31
CA GLY A 299 -13.40 14.65 -8.55
C GLY A 299 -12.36 15.74 -8.60
N ILE A 300 -11.35 15.53 -9.44
CA ILE A 300 -10.35 16.53 -9.78
C ILE A 300 -10.81 17.19 -11.08
N ALA A 301 -11.21 18.47 -11.01
CA ALA A 301 -11.52 19.28 -12.18
C ALA A 301 -10.25 19.81 -12.85
N MET A 302 -10.40 20.42 -14.02
CA MET A 302 -9.28 21.00 -14.77
C MET A 302 -8.64 22.21 -14.07
N ASN A 303 -9.39 22.85 -13.17
CA ASN A 303 -8.95 23.98 -12.35
C ASN A 303 -8.65 23.59 -10.89
N SER A 304 -8.62 22.29 -10.59
CA SER A 304 -8.28 21.81 -9.25
C SER A 304 -6.75 21.73 -9.08
N ILE A 305 -6.28 22.07 -7.88
CA ILE A 305 -4.90 21.89 -7.44
C ILE A 305 -4.90 20.78 -6.39
N VAL A 306 -4.05 19.77 -6.56
CA VAL A 306 -3.92 18.64 -5.64
C VAL A 306 -2.51 18.61 -5.07
N ASP A 307 -2.37 19.03 -3.81
CA ASP A 307 -1.15 18.82 -3.04
C ASP A 307 -1.17 17.41 -2.43
N VAL A 308 -0.15 16.60 -2.75
CA VAL A 308 0.02 15.25 -2.22
C VAL A 308 1.00 15.30 -1.05
N ASP A 309 0.56 14.80 0.09
CA ASP A 309 1.26 14.85 1.38
C ASP A 309 1.78 16.27 1.68
N PRO A 310 0.87 17.26 1.78
CA PRO A 310 1.23 18.63 2.14
C PRO A 310 1.79 18.70 3.56
N GLU A 311 2.67 19.65 3.79
CA GLU A 311 3.35 19.86 5.08
C GLU A 311 2.76 21.08 5.80
N PHE A 312 1.80 20.82 6.71
CA PHE A 312 1.20 21.81 7.60
C PHE A 312 0.42 21.13 8.74
N LEU A 313 0.07 21.89 9.78
CA LEU A 313 -0.49 21.36 11.05
C LEU A 313 -1.70 20.42 10.86
N ASP A 314 -2.72 20.81 10.07
CA ASP A 314 -3.93 19.99 9.91
C ASP A 314 -3.63 18.69 9.16
N ALA A 315 -2.67 18.70 8.22
CA ALA A 315 -2.24 17.48 7.53
C ALA A 315 -1.50 16.51 8.48
N HIS A 316 -0.65 17.01 9.38
CA HIS A 316 -0.02 16.19 10.41
C HIS A 316 -1.04 15.59 11.36
N TRP A 317 -1.99 16.41 11.80
CA TRP A 317 -3.07 15.98 12.67
C TRP A 317 -3.91 14.89 12.00
N LEU A 318 -4.34 15.09 10.75
CA LEU A 318 -5.14 14.12 10.01
C LEU A 318 -4.38 12.81 9.75
N ARG A 319 -3.08 12.89 9.46
CA ARG A 319 -2.22 11.72 9.31
C ARG A 319 -2.14 10.90 10.60
N ARG A 320 -1.90 11.56 11.74
CA ARG A 320 -1.87 10.89 13.05
C ARG A 320 -3.24 10.30 13.42
N MET A 321 -4.33 11.00 13.10
CA MET A 321 -5.70 10.50 13.30
C MET A 321 -5.93 9.24 12.48
N ALA A 322 -5.60 9.26 11.20
CA ALA A 322 -5.76 8.12 10.29
C ALA A 322 -4.93 6.91 10.74
N GLU A 323 -3.66 7.10 11.10
CA GLU A 323 -2.79 6.04 11.62
C GLU A 323 -3.38 5.38 12.88
N ASN A 324 -3.89 6.19 13.81
CA ASN A 324 -4.53 5.69 15.03
C ASN A 324 -5.83 4.93 14.72
N GLN A 325 -6.61 5.42 13.78
CA GLN A 325 -7.85 4.77 13.35
C GLN A 325 -7.54 3.42 12.69
N THR A 326 -6.59 3.38 11.76
CA THR A 326 -6.14 2.13 11.13
C THR A 326 -5.69 1.13 12.18
N LYS A 327 -4.81 1.50 13.13
CA LYS A 327 -4.35 0.61 14.21
C LYS A 327 -5.51 0.02 15.04
N ARG A 328 -6.56 0.82 15.30
CA ARG A 328 -7.75 0.39 16.07
C ARG A 328 -8.66 -0.56 15.28
N GLU A 329 -8.76 -0.35 13.97
CA GLU A 329 -9.69 -1.06 13.08
C GLU A 329 -9.04 -2.24 12.33
N ARG A 330 -7.71 -2.41 12.39
CA ARG A 330 -7.00 -3.53 11.73
C ARG A 330 -7.64 -4.87 12.08
N VAL A 331 -7.89 -5.64 11.02
CA VAL A 331 -8.48 -6.98 11.10
C VAL A 331 -7.46 -7.97 11.67
N CYS A 332 -6.20 -7.82 11.26
CA CYS A 332 -5.09 -8.62 11.74
C CYS A 332 -3.96 -7.69 12.15
N MET A 333 -3.57 -7.72 13.42
CA MET A 333 -2.36 -7.07 13.90
C MET A 333 -1.26 -8.14 13.95
N PRO A 334 -0.06 -7.86 13.43
CA PRO A 334 1.07 -8.76 13.64
C PRO A 334 1.37 -8.85 15.14
N PHE A 335 1.81 -10.03 15.57
CA PHE A 335 2.29 -10.23 16.93
C PHE A 335 3.60 -9.43 17.14
N PRO A 336 3.76 -8.68 18.24
CA PRO A 336 4.95 -7.88 18.47
C PRO A 336 6.09 -8.77 19.01
N ASP A 337 6.78 -9.45 18.10
CA ASP A 337 7.93 -10.29 18.44
C ASP A 337 9.04 -9.47 19.12
N GLY A 338 9.62 -10.00 20.20
CA GLY A 338 10.70 -9.34 20.95
C GLY A 338 10.27 -8.25 21.92
N ALA A 339 8.97 -7.95 22.06
CA ALA A 339 8.47 -7.02 23.07
C ALA A 339 8.59 -7.55 24.51
N TRP A 340 8.61 -8.89 24.67
CA TRP A 340 8.80 -9.58 25.95
C TRP A 340 9.67 -10.81 25.75
N ASP A 341 10.31 -11.24 26.83
CA ASP A 341 10.83 -12.60 26.92
C ASP A 341 9.66 -13.57 27.15
N ILE A 342 9.33 -14.36 26.12
CA ILE A 342 8.19 -15.28 26.15
C ILE A 342 8.41 -16.40 27.17
N GLU A 343 9.64 -16.90 27.29
CA GLU A 343 9.94 -18.00 28.20
C GLU A 343 9.93 -17.54 29.65
N ASP A 344 10.48 -16.35 29.94
CA ASP A 344 10.36 -15.77 31.29
C ASP A 344 8.89 -15.40 31.61
N ALA A 345 8.11 -14.93 30.65
CA ALA A 345 6.69 -14.63 30.87
C ALA A 345 5.85 -15.87 31.21
N ILE A 346 6.16 -17.02 30.60
CA ILE A 346 5.43 -18.28 30.81
C ILE A 346 5.98 -19.03 32.02
N ASN A 347 7.30 -19.19 32.07
CA ASN A 347 7.98 -20.08 33.00
C ASN A 347 8.64 -19.35 34.18
N GLY A 348 8.84 -18.04 34.09
CA GLY A 348 9.53 -17.25 35.08
C GLY A 348 8.82 -17.16 36.43
N PRO A 349 9.49 -16.53 37.42
CA PRO A 349 9.01 -16.47 38.81
C PRO A 349 7.82 -15.52 39.00
N ASN A 350 7.67 -14.52 38.12
CA ASN A 350 6.62 -13.51 38.21
C ASN A 350 5.37 -13.92 37.42
N ARG A 351 4.53 -14.77 38.04
CA ARG A 351 3.25 -15.24 37.45
C ARG A 351 2.05 -14.58 38.11
N VAL A 352 2.02 -13.25 38.10
CA VAL A 352 0.91 -12.49 38.70
C VAL A 352 -0.38 -12.80 37.94
N LEU A 353 -1.40 -13.26 38.67
CA LEU A 353 -2.74 -13.46 38.15
C LEU A 353 -3.47 -12.12 38.20
N TYR A 354 -3.95 -11.66 37.05
CA TYR A 354 -4.76 -10.47 36.89
C TYR A 354 -6.20 -10.86 36.59
N THR A 355 -7.12 -9.98 36.94
CA THR A 355 -8.44 -9.88 36.31
C THR A 355 -8.40 -8.87 35.17
N LEU A 356 -9.42 -8.88 34.30
CA LEU A 356 -9.55 -7.90 33.22
C LEU A 356 -9.67 -6.47 33.75
N ALA A 357 -10.31 -6.26 34.91
CA ALA A 357 -10.34 -4.96 35.57
C ALA A 357 -8.95 -4.53 36.06
N ASP A 358 -8.15 -5.42 36.63
CA ASP A 358 -6.78 -5.08 37.09
C ASP A 358 -5.90 -4.64 35.91
N VAL A 359 -6.06 -5.31 34.75
CA VAL A 359 -5.36 -4.91 33.52
C VAL A 359 -5.82 -3.53 33.05
N ASP A 360 -7.12 -3.26 33.01
CA ASP A 360 -7.66 -1.96 32.61
C ASP A 360 -7.22 -0.82 33.54
N GLU A 361 -7.21 -1.05 34.86
CA GLU A 361 -6.72 -0.09 35.85
C GLU A 361 -5.23 0.21 35.65
N LYS A 362 -4.39 -0.82 35.57
CA LYS A 362 -2.94 -0.67 35.37
C LYS A 362 -2.58 0.07 34.08
N VAL A 363 -3.32 -0.17 33.01
CA VAL A 363 -3.13 0.53 31.72
C VAL A 363 -3.58 1.99 31.78
N ARG A 364 -4.57 2.32 32.62
CA ARG A 364 -5.01 3.70 32.83
C ARG A 364 -4.06 4.49 33.71
N GLU A 365 -3.41 3.84 34.67
CA GLU A 365 -2.39 4.46 35.53
C GLU A 365 -1.14 4.87 34.73
N ASP A 366 -0.66 3.99 33.84
CA ASP A 366 0.48 4.27 32.97
C ASP A 366 0.21 3.85 31.51
N VAL A 367 0.05 4.85 30.65
CA VAL A 367 -0.22 4.68 29.21
C VAL A 367 0.94 3.99 28.48
N ASN A 368 2.16 4.07 29.02
CA ASN A 368 3.37 3.51 28.41
C ASN A 368 3.81 2.17 29.03
N VAL A 369 3.01 1.61 29.94
CA VAL A 369 3.35 0.39 30.67
C VAL A 369 3.59 -0.79 29.72
N VAL A 370 4.59 -1.61 30.07
CA VAL A 370 4.88 -2.90 29.43
C VAL A 370 4.95 -3.94 30.53
N PHE A 371 4.11 -4.96 30.47
CA PHE A 371 4.09 -6.01 31.49
C PHE A 371 3.50 -7.32 30.97
N THR A 372 3.75 -8.39 31.69
CA THR A 372 3.22 -9.73 31.45
C THR A 372 2.45 -10.23 32.68
N GLY A 373 1.61 -11.24 32.47
CA GLY A 373 0.85 -11.85 33.55
C GLY A 373 -0.02 -13.01 33.07
N LYS A 374 -0.84 -13.52 33.99
CA LYS A 374 -1.84 -14.57 33.71
C LYS A 374 -3.25 -14.02 33.83
N LEU A 375 -4.17 -14.50 32.99
CA LEU A 375 -5.60 -14.16 33.00
C LEU A 375 -6.42 -15.46 32.95
N ASN A 376 -7.37 -15.61 33.87
CA ASN A 376 -8.33 -16.71 33.83
C ASN A 376 -9.60 -16.24 33.13
N ILE A 377 -9.88 -16.79 31.95
CA ILE A 377 -11.04 -16.36 31.14
C ILE A 377 -11.89 -17.55 30.72
N ILE A 378 -13.14 -17.24 30.37
CA ILE A 378 -14.08 -18.15 29.73
C ILE A 378 -14.30 -17.69 28.29
N ILE A 379 -14.24 -18.62 27.34
CA ILE A 379 -14.54 -18.36 25.93
C ILE A 379 -16.06 -18.41 25.74
N LEU A 380 -16.70 -17.27 25.50
CA LEU A 380 -18.17 -17.18 25.41
C LEU A 380 -18.71 -17.40 24.00
N GLY A 381 -17.85 -17.43 22.99
CA GLY A 381 -18.24 -17.67 21.61
C GLY A 381 -17.08 -18.19 20.78
N VAL A 382 -17.39 -19.04 19.81
CA VAL A 382 -16.43 -19.59 18.83
C VAL A 382 -17.16 -19.69 17.49
N THR A 383 -16.50 -19.33 16.39
CA THR A 383 -17.11 -19.23 15.05
C THR A 383 -16.23 -19.85 13.96
N ILE A 384 -15.53 -20.94 14.28
CA ILE A 384 -14.60 -21.62 13.37
C ILE A 384 -15.35 -22.16 12.14
N CYS A 385 -16.45 -22.89 12.35
CA CYS A 385 -17.28 -23.46 11.28
C CYS A 385 -17.95 -22.38 10.43
N GLU A 386 -18.48 -21.32 11.06
CA GLU A 386 -19.07 -20.19 10.32
C GLU A 386 -18.02 -19.49 9.45
N SER A 387 -16.85 -19.21 10.02
CA SER A 387 -15.74 -18.59 9.31
C SER A 387 -15.24 -19.46 8.16
N GLN A 388 -15.15 -20.78 8.33
CA GLN A 388 -14.82 -21.71 7.25
C GLN A 388 -15.86 -21.64 6.12
N ARG A 389 -17.16 -21.70 6.42
CA ARG A 389 -18.22 -21.61 5.39
C ARG A 389 -18.19 -20.29 4.62
N GLN A 390 -17.80 -19.20 5.27
CA GLN A 390 -17.68 -17.87 4.66
C GLN A 390 -16.35 -17.63 3.92
N ASN A 391 -15.44 -18.62 3.89
CA ASN A 391 -14.08 -18.49 3.37
C ASN A 391 -13.25 -17.42 4.12
N ARG A 392 -13.36 -17.39 5.45
CA ARG A 392 -12.80 -16.40 6.37
C ARG A 392 -12.05 -17.01 7.55
N LEU A 393 -11.64 -18.27 7.46
CA LEU A 393 -10.89 -18.95 8.52
C LEU A 393 -9.53 -18.27 8.77
N CYS A 394 -8.88 -17.82 7.71
CA CYS A 394 -7.62 -17.08 7.75
C CYS A 394 -7.83 -15.64 7.28
N CYS A 395 -7.01 -14.72 7.80
CA CYS A 395 -7.03 -13.32 7.41
C CYS A 395 -5.63 -12.70 7.36
N PHE A 396 -5.52 -11.60 6.63
CA PHE A 396 -4.35 -10.71 6.59
C PHE A 396 -4.82 -9.35 6.12
N GLU A 397 -3.98 -8.32 6.25
CA GLU A 397 -4.29 -6.99 5.75
C GLU A 397 -3.22 -6.56 4.73
N CYS A 398 -3.65 -6.32 3.49
CA CYS A 398 -2.76 -5.84 2.44
C CYS A 398 -3.41 -4.64 1.75
N CYS A 399 -2.63 -3.57 1.51
CA CYS A 399 -3.14 -2.31 0.97
C CYS A 399 -4.32 -1.72 1.77
N ASN A 400 -4.33 -1.93 3.10
CA ASN A 400 -5.42 -1.51 4.02
C ASN A 400 -6.78 -2.18 3.71
N PHE A 401 -6.77 -3.30 2.98
CA PHE A 401 -7.94 -4.15 2.78
C PHE A 401 -7.75 -5.47 3.53
N PRO A 402 -8.78 -5.93 4.26
CA PRO A 402 -8.73 -7.26 4.83
C PRO A 402 -8.88 -8.30 3.72
N MET A 403 -7.93 -9.20 3.68
CA MET A 403 -7.94 -10.40 2.87
C MET A 403 -8.43 -11.55 3.74
N TYR A 404 -9.30 -12.38 3.18
CA TYR A 404 -9.83 -13.56 3.84
C TYR A 404 -9.72 -14.75 2.90
N SER A 405 -9.38 -15.90 3.47
CA SER A 405 -9.34 -17.19 2.76
C SER A 405 -9.44 -18.33 3.75
N ASN A 406 -9.79 -19.52 3.28
CA ASN A 406 -9.55 -20.77 4.00
C ASN A 406 -8.17 -21.36 3.71
N GLN A 407 -7.31 -20.66 2.97
CA GLN A 407 -5.93 -21.07 2.71
C GLN A 407 -4.95 -20.25 3.57
N SER A 408 -3.74 -20.77 3.76
CA SER A 408 -2.66 -20.10 4.49
C SER A 408 -1.97 -19.00 3.68
N SER A 409 -2.32 -18.85 2.40
CA SER A 409 -1.83 -17.75 1.58
C SER A 409 -2.90 -17.22 0.63
N ALA A 410 -2.71 -15.98 0.20
CA ALA A 410 -3.52 -15.36 -0.85
C ALA A 410 -2.73 -14.26 -1.55
N THR A 411 -3.06 -14.02 -2.83
CA THR A 411 -2.49 -12.92 -3.60
C THR A 411 -3.36 -11.69 -3.49
N CYS A 412 -2.77 -10.56 -3.10
CA CYS A 412 -3.49 -9.29 -3.03
C CYS A 412 -3.92 -8.86 -4.43
N LYS A 413 -5.22 -8.61 -4.63
CA LYS A 413 -5.76 -8.19 -5.94
C LYS A 413 -5.33 -6.78 -6.35
N ASN A 414 -4.85 -5.96 -5.42
CA ASN A 414 -4.44 -4.58 -5.68
C ASN A 414 -2.95 -4.47 -6.05
N CYS A 415 -2.06 -5.04 -5.22
CA CYS A 415 -0.61 -4.95 -5.46
C CYS A 415 0.01 -6.23 -6.06
N HIS A 416 -0.78 -7.29 -6.25
CA HIS A 416 -0.33 -8.60 -6.74
C HIS A 416 0.76 -9.28 -5.89
N LYS A 417 1.01 -8.77 -4.67
CA LYS A 417 1.91 -9.40 -3.71
C LYS A 417 1.29 -10.68 -3.16
N HIS A 418 2.09 -11.73 -3.06
CA HIS A 418 1.74 -12.93 -2.33
C HIS A 418 1.82 -12.66 -0.82
N CYS A 419 0.74 -12.92 -0.11
CA CYS A 419 0.62 -12.67 1.33
C CYS A 419 0.38 -13.98 2.06
N GLU A 420 1.12 -14.21 3.14
CA GLU A 420 0.86 -15.28 4.09
C GLU A 420 -0.23 -14.81 5.05
N LEU A 421 -1.27 -15.63 5.20
CA LEU A 421 -2.41 -15.37 6.05
C LEU A 421 -2.19 -16.04 7.41
N THR A 422 -2.76 -15.48 8.47
CA THR A 422 -2.83 -16.09 9.80
C THR A 422 -4.26 -16.48 10.13
N ILE A 423 -4.50 -17.23 11.21
CA ILE A 423 -5.86 -17.48 11.68
C ILE A 423 -6.57 -16.15 11.92
N ASN A 424 -7.83 -16.07 11.48
CA ASN A 424 -8.68 -14.93 11.76
C ASN A 424 -8.98 -14.87 13.27
N PRO A 425 -8.51 -13.85 14.02
CA PRO A 425 -8.69 -13.80 15.46
C PRO A 425 -10.15 -13.66 15.89
N LYS A 426 -11.08 -13.38 14.97
CA LYS A 426 -12.52 -13.37 15.21
C LYS A 426 -13.15 -14.76 15.30
N VAL A 427 -12.42 -15.83 14.96
CA VAL A 427 -12.90 -17.20 15.20
C VAL A 427 -13.10 -17.47 16.68
N ILE A 428 -12.31 -16.80 17.53
CA ILE A 428 -12.58 -16.70 18.96
C ILE A 428 -13.49 -15.49 19.17
N GLY A 429 -14.67 -15.78 19.71
CA GLY A 429 -15.68 -14.80 20.06
C GLY A 429 -15.31 -14.01 21.31
N PRO A 430 -16.31 -13.47 22.03
CA PRO A 430 -16.05 -12.73 23.25
C PRO A 430 -15.41 -13.65 24.30
N VAL A 431 -14.46 -13.11 25.06
CA VAL A 431 -13.89 -13.79 26.23
C VAL A 431 -14.12 -12.93 27.47
N ALA A 432 -14.40 -13.54 28.61
CA ALA A 432 -14.75 -12.80 29.82
C ALA A 432 -14.20 -13.47 31.08
N ASP A 433 -14.04 -12.67 32.12
CA ASP A 433 -13.90 -13.10 33.50
C ASP A 433 -15.00 -12.45 34.35
N GLU A 434 -14.91 -12.55 35.67
CA GLU A 434 -15.87 -11.94 36.60
C GLU A 434 -15.86 -10.40 36.61
N THR A 435 -14.84 -9.77 36.03
CA THR A 435 -14.61 -8.32 36.09
C THR A 435 -14.81 -7.60 34.76
N GLY A 436 -14.79 -8.31 33.64
CA GLY A 436 -14.90 -7.69 32.32
C GLY A 436 -15.07 -8.66 31.16
N CYS A 437 -15.07 -8.09 29.94
CA CYS A 437 -15.20 -8.85 28.70
C CYS A 437 -14.40 -8.19 27.57
N ILE A 438 -13.74 -8.99 26.76
CA ILE A 438 -12.99 -8.57 25.57
C ILE A 438 -13.79 -8.94 24.33
N THR A 439 -13.95 -7.98 23.42
CA THR A 439 -14.67 -8.18 22.15
C THR A 439 -13.87 -9.03 21.14
N PRO A 440 -14.55 -9.76 20.23
CA PRO A 440 -13.90 -10.62 19.25
C PRO A 440 -12.86 -9.88 18.39
N GLY A 441 -11.73 -10.53 18.12
CA GLY A 441 -10.66 -9.99 17.28
C GLY A 441 -9.83 -8.86 17.93
N LYS A 442 -10.00 -8.60 19.23
CA LYS A 442 -9.15 -7.65 19.97
C LYS A 442 -7.95 -8.29 20.66
N LEU A 443 -7.96 -9.60 20.88
CA LEU A 443 -6.77 -10.34 21.28
C LEU A 443 -5.83 -10.54 20.09
N ILE A 444 -4.53 -10.36 20.32
CA ILE A 444 -3.49 -10.70 19.35
C ILE A 444 -2.84 -11.99 19.84
N TRP A 445 -2.71 -12.98 18.97
CA TRP A 445 -2.30 -14.32 19.36
C TRP A 445 -0.94 -14.65 18.77
N SER A 446 -0.04 -15.20 19.56
CA SER A 446 1.20 -15.81 19.06
C SER A 446 0.87 -17.13 18.34
N ASN A 447 1.77 -17.59 17.46
CA ASN A 447 1.62 -18.91 16.82
C ASN A 447 1.58 -20.05 17.86
N ARG A 448 2.34 -19.91 18.96
CA ARG A 448 2.33 -20.83 20.09
C ARG A 448 0.98 -20.86 20.81
N ALA A 449 0.44 -19.69 21.15
CA ALA A 449 -0.86 -19.59 21.81
C ALA A 449 -1.99 -20.20 20.95
N TRP A 450 -1.96 -19.97 19.64
CA TRP A 450 -2.88 -20.65 18.71
C TRP A 450 -2.71 -22.17 18.75
N PHE A 451 -1.47 -22.64 18.72
CA PHE A 451 -1.20 -24.08 18.77
C PHE A 451 -1.71 -24.71 20.07
N GLU A 452 -1.42 -24.11 21.22
CA GLU A 452 -1.83 -24.61 22.55
C GLU A 452 -3.37 -24.58 22.72
N LEU A 453 -4.02 -23.53 22.24
CA LEU A 453 -5.48 -23.42 22.24
C LEU A 453 -6.14 -24.52 21.39
N LEU A 454 -5.69 -24.66 20.15
CA LEU A 454 -6.29 -25.59 19.18
C LEU A 454 -5.90 -27.05 19.44
N SER A 455 -4.82 -27.30 20.18
CA SER A 455 -4.38 -28.65 20.56
C SER A 455 -5.09 -29.19 21.80
N CYS A 456 -6.04 -28.44 22.37
CA CYS A 456 -6.88 -28.89 23.46
C CYS A 456 -7.33 -30.34 23.24
N GLY A 457 -6.99 -31.22 24.18
CA GLY A 457 -7.35 -32.65 24.28
C GLY A 457 -7.17 -33.53 23.04
N ARG A 458 -5.92 -33.70 22.59
CA ARG A 458 -5.46 -34.91 21.85
C ARG A 458 -5.45 -36.17 22.74
N ARG A 459 -6.61 -36.58 23.30
CA ARG A 459 -6.81 -37.97 23.78
C ARG A 459 -7.68 -38.81 22.84
N GLY A 460 -8.08 -38.26 21.69
CA GLY A 460 -8.98 -38.96 20.75
C GLY A 460 -8.79 -38.61 19.28
N PHE A 461 -7.74 -37.88 18.90
CA PHE A 461 -7.30 -37.88 17.50
C PHE A 461 -6.38 -39.08 17.35
N GLY A 462 -6.81 -40.08 16.57
CA GLY A 462 -5.91 -41.13 16.12
C GLY A 462 -4.66 -40.48 15.57
N CYS A 463 -3.54 -40.75 16.22
CA CYS A 463 -2.24 -40.39 15.72
C CYS A 463 -2.17 -40.90 14.27
N VAL A 464 -1.90 -39.98 13.34
CA VAL A 464 -1.26 -40.39 12.10
C VAL A 464 0.20 -40.66 12.49
N ASP A 465 0.42 -41.76 13.22
CA ASP A 465 1.73 -42.39 13.41
C ASP A 465 2.12 -43.08 12.08
N ALA A 466 2.14 -42.33 10.99
CA ALA A 466 2.42 -42.87 9.66
C ALA A 466 3.50 -42.09 8.90
N PHE A 467 4.17 -41.11 9.52
CA PHE A 467 5.21 -40.34 8.81
C PHE A 467 6.46 -40.00 9.63
N GLU A 468 6.66 -40.58 10.83
CA GLU A 468 7.94 -40.46 11.55
C GLU A 468 8.91 -41.62 11.28
N ASP A 469 8.48 -42.70 10.61
CA ASP A 469 9.36 -43.87 10.32
C ASP A 469 10.03 -43.85 8.92
N GLN A 470 10.04 -42.72 8.17
CA GLN A 470 10.66 -42.69 6.83
C GLN A 470 11.86 -41.77 6.65
N GLU A 471 12.25 -40.96 7.64
CA GLU A 471 13.48 -40.15 7.54
C GLU A 471 14.69 -40.73 8.31
N GLU A 472 14.51 -41.66 9.25
CA GLU A 472 15.66 -42.35 9.89
C GLU A 472 16.21 -43.53 9.06
N GLU A 473 15.43 -44.12 8.16
CA GLU A 473 15.90 -45.23 7.30
C GLU A 473 16.60 -44.76 6.00
N GLN A 474 16.70 -43.45 5.75
CA GLN A 474 17.44 -42.89 4.60
C GLN A 474 18.81 -42.29 4.95
N LEU A 475 19.08 -42.09 6.25
CA LEU A 475 20.41 -41.69 6.73
C LEU A 475 21.33 -42.88 7.08
N ALA A 476 20.78 -44.08 7.24
CA ALA A 476 21.55 -45.30 7.50
C ALA A 476 22.07 -46.02 6.22
N VAL A 477 21.57 -45.65 5.03
CA VAL A 477 21.90 -46.36 3.76
C VAL A 477 23.03 -45.71 2.96
N ASN A 478 23.48 -44.50 3.34
CA ASN A 478 24.56 -43.78 2.63
C ASN A 478 25.95 -43.88 3.28
N ALA A 479 26.14 -44.75 4.28
CA ALA A 479 27.43 -44.96 4.94
C ALA A 479 28.08 -46.34 4.65
N MET A 480 27.69 -47.02 3.56
CA MET A 480 28.32 -48.27 3.12
C MET A 480 28.68 -48.23 1.64
N SER A 481 29.78 -47.54 1.30
CA SER A 481 30.59 -47.86 0.13
C SER A 481 31.94 -47.14 0.23
N THR A 482 32.98 -47.86 0.66
CA THR A 482 34.35 -47.82 0.10
C THR A 482 35.28 -48.73 0.92
N GLY A 483 35.90 -49.70 0.23
CA GLY A 483 37.26 -50.20 0.53
C GLY A 483 37.44 -51.29 1.59
N SER A 484 37.69 -52.52 1.14
CA SER A 484 38.27 -53.63 1.91
C SER A 484 39.83 -53.54 1.94
N PRO A 485 40.61 -54.47 2.56
CA PRO A 485 41.47 -54.14 3.71
C PRO A 485 42.98 -54.50 3.54
N SER A 486 43.84 -53.97 4.42
CA SER A 486 45.16 -54.55 4.79
C SER A 486 45.62 -53.94 6.12
N ALA A 487 45.68 -54.68 7.22
CA ALA A 487 46.74 -55.57 7.70
C ALA A 487 47.75 -54.86 8.64
N ASN A 488 47.91 -55.45 9.84
CA ASN A 488 49.01 -55.34 10.82
C ASN A 488 49.12 -54.00 11.56
N ASP A 489 49.56 -53.85 12.80
CA ASP A 489 50.02 -54.70 13.93
C ASP A 489 50.14 -53.63 15.06
N ASP A 490 49.55 -53.78 16.24
CA ASP A 490 50.16 -54.40 17.43
C ASP A 490 50.73 -53.35 18.43
N ILE A 491 50.63 -53.68 19.73
CA ILE A 491 51.44 -53.18 20.87
C ILE A 491 50.96 -51.95 21.70
N LEU A 492 50.41 -52.30 22.88
CA LEU A 492 50.68 -51.85 24.27
C LEU A 492 50.93 -50.36 24.62
N GLY A 493 50.21 -49.91 25.66
CA GLY A 493 50.90 -49.54 26.91
C GLY A 493 50.56 -48.19 27.57
N THR A 494 49.88 -48.29 28.71
CA THR A 494 50.12 -47.54 29.97
C THR A 494 49.89 -46.03 30.09
N GLY A 495 49.15 -45.66 31.15
CA GLY A 495 49.59 -44.61 32.09
C GLY A 495 48.83 -43.29 32.06
N THR A 496 47.91 -43.13 33.02
CA THR A 496 47.69 -41.95 33.88
C THR A 496 48.17 -40.57 33.38
N ASP A 497 47.26 -39.61 33.23
CA ASP A 497 47.14 -38.51 34.21
C ASP A 497 46.05 -37.49 33.83
N LEU A 498 45.61 -36.81 34.89
CA LEU A 498 44.53 -35.84 35.05
C LEU A 498 44.64 -34.61 34.13
N HIS A 499 43.54 -34.20 33.51
CA HIS A 499 43.08 -32.81 33.56
C HIS A 499 41.61 -32.66 33.18
N GLU A 500 40.89 -31.88 33.99
CA GLU A 500 39.48 -31.53 33.88
C GLU A 500 39.13 -30.78 32.59
N SER A 501 38.08 -31.23 31.91
CA SER A 501 37.16 -30.38 31.15
C SER A 501 35.78 -31.02 31.17
N ARG A 502 34.94 -30.57 32.10
CA ARG A 502 33.55 -30.98 32.24
C ARG A 502 32.73 -30.15 31.24
N GLU A 503 32.42 -30.75 30.09
CA GLU A 503 31.43 -30.20 29.15
C GLU A 503 30.05 -30.24 29.82
N GLU A 504 29.51 -29.05 30.08
CA GLU A 504 28.09 -28.85 30.38
C GLU A 504 27.30 -29.15 29.11
N ILE A 505 26.49 -30.22 29.15
CA ILE A 505 25.48 -30.51 28.15
C ILE A 505 24.33 -29.53 28.40
N ASP A 506 24.34 -28.42 27.66
CA ASP A 506 23.27 -27.42 27.64
C ASP A 506 22.10 -27.97 26.82
N GLY A 507 21.03 -28.35 27.52
CA GLY A 507 19.79 -28.86 26.96
C GLY A 507 18.94 -27.75 26.37
N ALA A 508 19.34 -27.20 25.22
CA ALA A 508 18.49 -26.32 24.42
C ALA A 508 17.50 -27.16 23.59
N VAL A 509 16.24 -27.20 24.02
CA VAL A 509 15.13 -27.73 23.21
C VAL A 509 14.91 -26.80 22.00
N PRO A 510 14.90 -27.29 20.74
CA PRO A 510 14.82 -26.41 19.57
C PRO A 510 13.45 -25.73 19.43
N GLN A 511 13.43 -24.40 19.37
CA GLN A 511 12.25 -23.56 19.08
C GLN A 511 11.64 -23.75 17.66
N THR A 512 12.14 -24.71 16.87
CA THR A 512 11.79 -24.86 15.44
C THR A 512 10.46 -25.57 15.19
N HIS A 513 9.89 -26.29 16.16
CA HIS A 513 8.70 -27.13 15.95
C HIS A 513 7.34 -26.42 15.97
N TYR A 514 7.25 -25.17 16.42
CA TYR A 514 5.96 -24.49 16.64
C TYR A 514 5.52 -23.55 15.50
N ARG A 515 6.33 -23.39 14.45
CA ARG A 515 6.18 -22.22 13.56
C ARG A 515 4.88 -22.18 12.76
N ASP A 516 4.19 -23.30 12.51
CA ASP A 516 3.08 -23.31 11.54
C ASP A 516 2.00 -24.39 11.74
N ASN A 517 1.94 -25.06 12.89
CA ASN A 517 1.04 -26.21 13.08
C ASN A 517 -0.45 -25.86 13.02
N TRP A 518 -0.82 -24.59 13.23
CA TRP A 518 -2.20 -24.16 13.04
C TRP A 518 -2.68 -24.33 11.59
N LYS A 519 -1.77 -24.35 10.60
CA LYS A 519 -2.10 -24.59 9.19
C LYS A 519 -2.77 -25.95 8.98
N GLN A 520 -2.59 -26.90 9.90
CA GLN A 520 -3.31 -28.17 9.88
C GLN A 520 -4.83 -27.98 9.93
N LEU A 521 -5.32 -26.92 10.60
CA LEU A 521 -6.75 -26.56 10.70
C LEU A 521 -7.40 -26.35 9.32
N ILE A 522 -6.63 -25.95 8.31
CA ILE A 522 -7.11 -25.72 6.94
C ILE A 522 -7.54 -27.04 6.28
N GLY A 523 -6.88 -28.15 6.61
CA GLY A 523 -7.14 -29.48 6.07
C GLY A 523 -8.14 -30.31 6.86
N VAL A 524 -8.62 -29.83 8.01
CA VAL A 524 -9.56 -30.55 8.87
C VAL A 524 -10.96 -30.51 8.27
N ASP A 525 -11.67 -31.64 8.32
CA ASP A 525 -13.04 -31.73 7.85
C ASP A 525 -14.03 -30.91 8.71
N SER A 526 -15.21 -30.64 8.18
CA SER A 526 -16.20 -29.81 8.86
C SER A 526 -16.79 -30.44 10.13
N MET A 527 -16.67 -31.75 10.35
CA MET A 527 -17.16 -32.41 11.56
C MET A 527 -16.15 -32.22 12.69
N ALA A 528 -14.87 -32.51 12.43
CA ALA A 528 -13.80 -32.30 13.39
C ALA A 528 -13.63 -30.81 13.78
N LEU A 529 -13.89 -29.87 12.86
CA LEU A 529 -13.94 -28.44 13.19
C LEU A 529 -15.12 -28.08 14.09
N ARG A 530 -16.26 -28.76 13.94
CA ARG A 530 -17.41 -28.56 14.82
C ARG A 530 -17.13 -29.10 16.21
N ASP A 531 -16.55 -30.30 16.30
CA ASP A 531 -16.15 -30.88 17.58
C ASP A 531 -15.16 -29.96 18.30
N LEU A 532 -14.19 -29.38 17.57
CA LEU A 532 -13.27 -28.38 18.12
C LEU A 532 -14.01 -27.12 18.60
N GLU A 533 -14.93 -26.58 17.81
CA GLU A 533 -15.74 -25.41 18.17
C GLU A 533 -16.55 -25.64 19.45
N GLU A 534 -17.22 -26.79 19.56
CA GLU A 534 -18.01 -27.19 20.74
C GLU A 534 -17.15 -27.34 22.00
N ARG A 535 -15.92 -27.85 21.84
CA ARG A 535 -14.98 -28.02 22.97
C ARG A 535 -14.38 -26.70 23.47
N LEU A 536 -14.14 -25.75 22.57
CA LEU A 536 -13.64 -24.43 22.93
C LEU A 536 -14.75 -23.57 23.55
N LEU A 537 -15.99 -23.74 23.12
CA LEU A 537 -17.12 -22.97 23.63
C LEU A 537 -17.35 -23.22 25.13
N TYR A 538 -17.43 -22.14 25.90
CA TYR A 538 -17.52 -22.14 27.37
C TYR A 538 -16.36 -22.81 28.11
N SER A 539 -15.26 -23.11 27.42
CA SER A 539 -14.06 -23.55 28.09
C SER A 539 -13.46 -22.44 28.96
N ARG A 540 -12.92 -22.82 30.10
CA ARG A 540 -12.12 -21.96 30.95
C ARG A 540 -10.65 -22.23 30.63
N VAL A 541 -9.91 -21.18 30.33
CA VAL A 541 -8.49 -21.27 30.00
C VAL A 541 -7.71 -20.20 30.77
N THR A 542 -6.45 -20.50 31.06
CA THR A 542 -5.52 -19.52 31.60
C THR A 542 -4.65 -19.00 30.46
N LEU A 543 -4.76 -17.71 30.17
CA LEU A 543 -3.92 -17.05 29.18
C LEU A 543 -2.68 -16.48 29.86
N THR A 544 -1.50 -16.80 29.33
CA THR A 544 -0.32 -15.97 29.59
C THR A 544 -0.34 -14.83 28.59
N PHE A 545 -0.30 -13.59 29.06
CA PHE A 545 -0.45 -12.40 28.23
C PHE A 545 0.68 -11.40 28.43
N GLY A 546 0.86 -10.55 27.42
CA GLY A 546 1.67 -9.33 27.46
C GLY A 546 0.86 -8.11 27.05
N TRP A 547 1.09 -6.98 27.72
CA TRP A 547 0.59 -5.66 27.32
C TRP A 547 1.74 -4.78 26.86
N PHE A 548 1.60 -4.17 25.67
CA PHE A 548 2.59 -3.29 25.06
C PHE A 548 1.91 -2.02 24.55
N SER A 549 2.38 -0.87 25.02
CA SER A 549 1.76 0.44 24.81
C SER A 549 1.68 0.88 23.34
N GLU A 550 2.58 0.40 22.48
CA GLU A 550 2.53 0.69 21.04
C GLU A 550 1.38 -0.03 20.33
N VAL A 551 1.01 -1.21 20.82
CA VAL A 551 0.01 -2.09 20.22
C VAL A 551 -1.38 -1.85 20.83
N LYS A 552 -1.44 -1.48 22.12
CA LYS A 552 -2.68 -1.16 22.87
C LYS A 552 -3.72 -2.27 22.81
N ARG A 553 -3.26 -3.52 22.76
CA ARG A 553 -4.09 -4.73 22.80
C ARG A 553 -3.36 -5.78 23.63
N LEU A 554 -4.13 -6.66 24.26
CA LEU A 554 -3.62 -7.83 24.95
C LEU A 554 -3.06 -8.84 23.93
N CYS A 555 -1.79 -9.20 24.12
CA CYS A 555 -1.09 -10.17 23.30
C CYS A 555 -1.00 -11.49 24.06
N VAL A 556 -1.60 -12.55 23.54
CA VAL A 556 -1.60 -13.90 24.12
C VAL A 556 -0.31 -14.60 23.73
N LEU A 557 0.51 -14.87 24.74
CA LEU A 557 1.83 -15.50 24.62
C LEU A 557 1.69 -17.03 24.64
N GLY A 558 0.80 -17.55 25.49
CA GLY A 558 0.51 -18.98 25.63
C GLY A 558 -0.84 -19.24 26.31
N VAL A 559 -1.29 -20.49 26.25
CA VAL A 559 -2.58 -20.97 26.76
C VAL A 559 -2.37 -22.25 27.59
N GLU A 560 -2.93 -22.25 28.79
CA GLU A 560 -2.96 -23.40 29.70
C GLU A 560 -4.42 -23.83 29.93
N TRP A 561 -4.65 -25.14 29.90
CA TRP A 561 -5.97 -25.79 30.02
C TRP A 561 -6.22 -26.34 31.42
#